data_AF-A0A9N9E5W2-F1
#
_entry.id   AF-A0A9N9E5W2-F1
#
_cell.length_a   1.000
_cell.length_b   1.000
_cell.length_c   1.000
_cell.angle_alpha   90.00
_cell.angle_beta   90.00
_cell.angle_gamma   90.00
#
_symmetry.space_group_name_H-M   'P 1'
#
loop_
_entity.id
_entity.type
_entity.pdbx_description
1 polymer ?
#
loop_
_entity_poly.entity_id
_entity_poly.type
_entity_poly.pdbx_seq_one_letter_code
_entity_poly.pdbx_strand_id
1 'polypeptide(L)' 'MGADEGCKSLYVGNLDPRVTDQMLLQIFAVSGSVNNTKIIPDKN' A
#
# COMPACT_ATOMS: atom_id res chain seq x y z
N MET A 1 -2.43 27.71 5.56
CA MET A 1 -2.38 26.90 4.31
C MET A 1 -2.64 25.46 4.69
N GLY A 2 -3.91 25.05 4.76
CA GLY A 2 -4.26 23.65 4.94
C GLY A 2 -4.32 23.04 3.56
N ALA A 3 -3.23 22.43 3.11
CA ALA A 3 -3.29 21.62 1.91
C ALA A 3 -4.29 20.48 2.19
N ASP A 4 -5.28 20.38 1.33
CA ASP A 4 -6.17 19.23 1.15
C ASP A 4 -5.50 17.94 1.63
N GLU A 5 -5.94 17.42 2.79
CA GLU A 5 -5.54 16.08 3.24
C GLU A 5 -6.26 15.05 2.37
N GLY A 6 -5.93 15.03 1.08
CA GLY A 6 -6.41 14.04 0.14
C GLY A 6 -6.12 12.62 0.64
N CYS A 7 -6.86 11.64 0.12
CA CYS A 7 -6.75 10.26 0.56
C CYS A 7 -5.30 9.74 0.49
N LYS A 8 -4.67 9.54 1.65
CA LYS A 8 -3.28 9.03 1.79
C LYS A 8 -3.19 7.50 1.78
N SER A 9 -4.28 6.82 1.43
CA SER A 9 -4.40 5.36 1.51
C SER A 9 -4.82 4.80 0.15
N LEU A 10 -4.15 3.72 -0.27
CA LEU A 10 -4.44 2.98 -1.49
C LEU A 10 -4.97 1.58 -1.14
N TYR A 11 -5.99 1.12 -1.85
CA TYR A 11 -6.47 -0.26 -1.80
C TYR A 11 -6.02 -0.99 -3.06
N VAL A 12 -5.28 -2.08 -2.87
CA VAL A 12 -4.71 -2.87 -3.96
C VAL A 12 -5.25 -4.29 -3.84
N GLY A 13 -5.91 -4.78 -4.89
CA GLY A 13 -6.48 -6.12 -4.96
C GLY A 13 -5.78 -6.99 -5.99
N ASN A 14 -6.24 -8.25 -6.10
CA ASN A 14 -5.73 -9.23 -7.06
C ASN A 14 -4.21 -9.43 -6.99
N LEU A 15 -3.67 -9.43 -5.76
CA LEU A 15 -2.26 -9.70 -5.50
C LEU A 15 -1.99 -11.21 -5.61
N ASP A 16 -0.86 -11.57 -6.21
CA ASP A 16 -0.35 -12.95 -6.18
C ASP A 16 -0.09 -13.35 -4.70
N PRO A 17 -0.39 -14.59 -4.28
CA PRO A 17 -0.21 -15.04 -2.89
C PRO A 17 1.22 -14.91 -2.35
N ARG A 18 2.22 -14.78 -3.22
CA ARG A 18 3.63 -14.58 -2.85
C ARG A 18 3.97 -13.12 -2.56
N VAL A 19 3.08 -12.17 -2.85
CA VAL A 19 3.29 -10.76 -2.56
C VAL A 19 3.27 -10.56 -1.04
N THR A 20 4.24 -9.80 -0.53
CA THR A 20 4.38 -9.47 0.89
C THR A 20 4.29 -7.96 1.10
N ASP A 21 4.00 -7.53 2.32
CA ASP A 21 4.00 -6.12 2.72
C ASP A 21 5.31 -5.42 2.33
N GLN A 22 6.44 -6.08 2.58
CA GLN A 22 7.76 -5.56 2.27
C GLN A 22 7.96 -5.31 0.78
N MET A 23 7.42 -6.19 -0.07
CA MET A 23 7.50 -6.05 -1.52
C MET A 23 6.69 -4.84 -1.99
N LEU A 24 5.46 -4.66 -1.48
CA LEU A 24 4.66 -3.47 -1.77
C LEU A 24 5.33 -2.19 -1.28
N LEU A 25 5.91 -2.20 -0.08
CA LEU A 25 6.63 -1.06 0.47
C LEU A 25 7.77 -0.63 -0.44
N GLN A 26 8.61 -1.58 -0.88
CA GLN A 26 9.73 -1.30 -1.78
C GLN A 26 9.27 -0.79 -3.15
N ILE A 27 8.20 -1.37 -3.70
CA ILE A 27 7.65 -0.96 -4.99
C ILE A 27 7.10 0.47 -4.90
N PHE A 28 6.29 0.78 -3.89
CA PHE A 28 5.67 2.11 -3.78
C PHE A 28 6.64 3.20 -3.31
N ALA A 29 7.72 2.83 -2.62
CA ALA A 29 8.75 3.77 -2.18
C ALA A 29 9.41 4.55 -3.34
N VAL A 30 9.39 4.02 -4.57
CA VAL A 30 9.90 4.73 -5.75
C VAL A 30 9.05 5.94 -6.14
N SER A 31 7.75 5.92 -5.78
CA SER A 31 6.79 6.97 -6.09
C SER A 31 6.68 8.02 -4.98
N GLY A 32 7.21 7.74 -3.79
CA GLY A 32 7.20 8.64 -2.65
C GLY A 32 7.27 7.91 -1.30
N SER A 33 7.27 8.67 -0.21
CA SER A 33 7.28 8.10 1.14
C SER A 33 6.02 7.29 1.43
N VAL A 34 6.21 6.03 1.82
CA VAL A 34 5.15 5.12 2.23
C VAL A 34 5.21 4.95 3.74
N ASN A 35 4.14 5.34 4.43
CA ASN A 35 4.10 5.28 5.90
C ASN A 35 3.91 3.84 6.41
N ASN A 36 3.05 3.07 5.73
CA ASN A 36 2.74 1.69 6.11
C ASN A 36 2.15 0.91 4.93
N THR A 37 2.32 -0.41 4.95
CA THR A 37 1.70 -1.37 4.02
C THR A 37 1.11 -2.52 4.84
N LYS A 38 -0.10 -2.95 4.48
CA LYS A 38 -0.78 -4.08 5.13
C LYS A 38 -1.53 -4.93 4.11
N ILE A 39 -1.14 -6.19 3.97
CA ILE A 39 -1.85 -7.21 3.24
C ILE A 39 -2.91 -7.81 4.15
N ILE A 40 -4.13 -7.88 3.64
CA ILE A 40 -5.26 -8.54 4.30
C ILE A 40 -5.56 -9.78 3.46
N PRO A 41 -5.17 -10.99 3.91
CA PRO A 41 -5.50 -12.21 3.21
C PRO A 41 -7.01 -12.37 3.15
N ASP A 42 -7.50 -12.84 2.00
CA ASP A 42 -8.88 -13.27 1.88
C ASP A 42 -9.11 -14.48 2.80
N LYS A 43 -10.25 -14.51 3.50
CA LYS A 43 -10.57 -15.53 4.52
C LYS A 43 -11.49 -16.65 4.01
N ASN A 44 -11.69 -16.79 2.70
CA ASN A 44 -12.52 -17.85 2.15
C ASN A 44 -11.89 -19.24 2.25
#